data_AF-A0AAJ0J1B4-F1
#
_entry.id   AF-A0AAJ0J1B4-F1
#
_cell.length_a   1.000
_cell.length_b   1.000
_cell.length_c   1.000
_cell.angle_alpha   90.00
_cell.angle_beta   90.00
_cell.angle_gamma   90.00
#
_symmetry.space_group_name_H-M   'P 1'
#
loop_
_entity.id
_entity.type
_entity.pdbx_description
1 polymer ?
#
loop_
_entity_poly.entity_id
_entity_poly.type
_entity_poly.pdbx_seq_one_letter_code
_entity_poly.pdbx_strand_id
1 'polypeptide(L)'
;MTDVASQGGKRELLHQLRNRLNVMGFALYALRDETSKPLETLRHAHQSAIQLLNELGEQERAQELADSQRAQAPDVTVPPPLNDQ
;
A
#
# COMPACT_ATOMS: atom_id res chain seq x y z
N MET A 1 10.41 13.75 13.21
CA MET A 1 11.45 13.37 12.22
C MET A 1 11.51 11.86 11.96
N THR A 2 11.02 11.01 12.88
CA THR A 2 11.01 9.54 12.78
C THR A 2 9.93 8.94 11.87
N ASP A 3 8.81 9.64 11.66
CA ASP A 3 7.65 9.10 10.93
C ASP A 3 7.90 8.94 9.41
N VAL A 4 8.47 9.98 8.77
CA VAL A 4 8.78 9.99 7.33
C VAL A 4 9.84 8.96 6.95
N ALA A 5 10.86 8.77 7.79
CA ALA A 5 11.89 7.75 7.58
C ALA A 5 11.32 6.33 7.71
N SER A 6 10.39 6.12 8.64
CA SER A 6 9.67 4.84 8.83
C SER A 6 8.76 4.52 7.63
N GLN A 7 8.06 5.52 7.09
CA GLN A 7 7.25 5.38 5.87
C GLN A 7 8.10 5.02 4.64
N GLY A 8 9.28 5.65 4.48
CA GLY A 8 10.21 5.32 3.40
C GLY A 8 10.69 3.86 3.45
N GLY A 9 11.06 3.38 4.64
CA GLY A 9 11.47 1.98 4.85
C GLY A 9 10.34 0.97 4.55
N LYS A 10 9.10 1.31 4.94
CA LYS A 10 7.92 0.48 4.64
C LYS A 10 7.67 0.36 3.14
N ARG A 11 7.73 1.48 2.40
CA ARG A 11 7.53 1.49 0.93
C ARG A 11 8.58 0.65 0.21
N GLU A 12 9.83 0.74 0.64
CA GLU A 12 10.91 -0.07 0.08
C GLU A 12 10.68 -1.57 0.33
N LEU A 13 10.26 -1.95 1.54
CA LEU A 13 9.95 -3.35 1.86
C LEU A 13 8.78 -3.89 1.00
N LEU A 14 7.74 -3.09 0.76
CA LEU A 14 6.63 -3.46 -0.11
C LEU A 14 7.06 -3.62 -1.57
N HIS A 15 7.94 -2.74 -2.03
CA HIS A 15 8.53 -2.84 -3.36
C HIS A 15 9.34 -4.14 -3.51
N GLN A 16 10.20 -4.47 -2.54
CA GLN A 16 10.96 -5.71 -2.53
C GLN A 16 10.05 -6.95 -2.47
N LEU A 17 8.99 -6.91 -1.66
CA LEU A 17 8.01 -7.99 -1.59
C LEU A 17 7.30 -8.21 -2.94
N ARG A 18 6.88 -7.12 -3.62
CA ARG A 18 6.31 -7.20 -4.97
C ARG A 18 7.27 -7.85 -5.95
N ASN A 19 8.54 -7.45 -5.93
CA ASN A 19 9.56 -8.05 -6.78
C ASN A 19 9.72 -9.55 -6.51
N ARG A 20 9.72 -9.96 -5.23
CA ARG A 20 9.84 -11.38 -4.88
C ARG A 20 8.64 -12.20 -5.35
N LEU A 21 7.43 -11.66 -5.20
CA LEU A 21 6.21 -12.29 -5.71
C LEU A 21 6.18 -12.34 -7.23
N ASN A 22 6.68 -11.33 -7.94
CA ASN A 22 6.81 -11.38 -9.41
C ASN A 22 7.74 -12.51 -9.86
N VAL A 23 8.91 -12.67 -9.23
CA VAL A 23 9.83 -13.78 -9.50
C VAL A 23 9.16 -15.14 -9.26
N MET A 24 8.45 -15.29 -8.15
CA MET A 24 7.68 -16.51 -7.87
C MET A 24 6.60 -16.75 -8.94
N GLY A 25 5.91 -15.71 -9.39
CA GLY A 25 4.93 -15.79 -10.47
C GLY A 25 5.53 -16.27 -11.78
N PHE A 26 6.72 -15.78 -12.15
CA PHE A 26 7.44 -16.26 -13.34
C PHE A 26 7.81 -17.75 -13.22
N ALA A 27 8.28 -18.19 -12.04
CA ALA A 27 8.58 -19.60 -11.80
C ALA A 27 7.32 -20.47 -11.91
N LEU A 28 6.21 -20.06 -11.28
CA LEU A 28 4.93 -20.77 -11.36
C LEU A 28 4.35 -20.80 -12.78
N TYR A 29 4.59 -19.76 -13.57
CA TYR A 29 4.17 -19.68 -14.97
C TYR A 29 5.01 -20.57 -15.89
N ALA A 30 6.31 -20.73 -15.60
CA ALA A 30 7.16 -21.69 -16.30
C ALA A 30 6.70 -23.14 -16.05
N LEU A 31 6.14 -23.42 -14.87
CA LEU A 31 5.58 -24.71 -14.47
C LEU A 31 4.06 -24.81 -14.73
N ARG A 32 3.52 -24.02 -15.66
CA ARG A 32 2.05 -23.95 -15.88
C ARG A 32 1.43 -25.27 -16.34
N ASP A 33 2.19 -26.07 -17.08
CA ASP A 33 1.73 -27.36 -17.62
C ASP A 33 1.88 -28.49 -16.59
N GLU A 34 2.58 -28.25 -15.48
CA GLU A 34 2.69 -29.19 -14.38
C GLU A 34 1.45 -29.11 -13.49
N THR A 35 0.70 -30.20 -13.41
CA THR A 35 -0.50 -30.31 -12.57
C THR A 35 -0.21 -31.20 -11.38
N SER A 36 0.06 -30.58 -10.23
CA SER A 36 0.11 -31.27 -8.93
C SER A 36 -0.62 -30.42 -7.89
N LYS A 37 -1.28 -31.10 -6.94
CA LYS A 37 -2.01 -30.44 -5.85
C LYS A 37 -1.16 -29.42 -5.05
N PRO A 38 0.14 -29.68 -4.78
CA PRO A 38 1.02 -28.68 -4.19
C PRO A 38 1.23 -27.45 -5.09
N LEU A 39 1.41 -27.62 -6.39
CA LEU A 39 1.59 -26.50 -7.33
C LEU A 39 0.33 -25.65 -7.48
N GLU A 40 -0.85 -26.26 -7.52
CA GLU A 40 -2.12 -25.52 -7.49
C GLU A 40 -2.26 -24.71 -6.20
N THR A 41 -1.91 -25.29 -5.06
CA THR A 41 -1.91 -24.60 -3.77
C THR A 41 -0.96 -23.40 -3.78
N LEU A 42 0.25 -23.56 -4.34
CA LEU A 42 1.22 -22.47 -4.50
C LEU A 42 0.73 -21.38 -5.45
N ARG A 43 0.04 -21.74 -6.54
CA ARG A 43 -0.58 -20.78 -7.47
C ARG A 43 -1.66 -19.96 -6.77
N HIS A 44 -2.54 -20.60 -6.00
CA HIS A 44 -3.56 -19.89 -5.22
C HIS A 44 -2.93 -18.98 -4.15
N ALA A 45 -1.96 -19.47 -3.39
CA ALA A 45 -1.27 -18.68 -2.38
C ALA A 45 -0.56 -17.45 -2.98
N HIS A 46 0.07 -17.61 -4.14
CA HIS A 46 0.68 -16.50 -4.88
C HIS A 46 -0.36 -15.46 -5.31
N GLN A 47 -1.48 -15.90 -5.88
CA GLN A 47 -2.58 -15.01 -6.28
C GLN A 47 -3.14 -14.23 -5.08
N SER A 48 -3.41 -14.91 -3.96
CA SER A 48 -3.88 -14.26 -2.73
C SER A 48 -2.86 -13.27 -2.17
N ALA A 49 -1.56 -13.61 -2.18
CA ALA A 49 -0.52 -12.70 -1.73
C ALA A 49 -0.43 -11.43 -2.58
N ILE A 50 -0.58 -11.54 -3.91
CA ILE A 50 -0.64 -10.39 -4.82
C ILE A 50 -1.87 -9.52 -4.53
N GLN A 51 -3.04 -10.13 -4.30
CA GLN A 51 -4.26 -9.40 -3.94
C GLN A 51 -4.09 -8.60 -2.64
N LEU A 52 -3.62 -9.25 -1.58
CA LEU A 52 -3.35 -8.59 -0.29
C LEU A 52 -2.35 -7.44 -0.43
N LEU A 53 -1.32 -7.60 -1.26
CA LEU A 53 -0.34 -6.55 -1.50
C LEU A 53 -0.94 -5.34 -2.23
N ASN A 54 -1.88 -5.57 -3.15
CA ASN A 54 -2.58 -4.49 -3.84
C ASN A 54 -3.52 -3.75 -2.89
N GLU A 55 -4.29 -4.47 -2.07
CA GLU A 55 -5.14 -3.89 -1.03
C GLU A 55 -4.33 -3.02 -0.05
N LEU A 56 -3.16 -3.51 0.37
CA LEU A 56 -2.26 -2.75 1.25
C LEU A 56 -1.77 -1.46 0.59
N GLY A 57 -1.39 -1.52 -0.70
CA GLY A 57 -0.98 -0.32 -1.45
C GLY A 57 -2.13 0.66 -1.72
N GLU A 58 -3.37 0.20 -1.79
CA GLU A 58 -4.56 1.06 -1.86
C GLU A 58 -4.84 1.76 -0.53
N GLN A 59 -4.78 1.01 0.58
CA GLN A 59 -4.93 1.57 1.93
C GLN A 59 -3.87 2.65 2.22
N GLU A 60 -2.62 2.44 1.81
CA GLU A 60 -1.56 3.44 1.99
C GLU A 60 -1.84 4.72 1.21
N ARG A 61 -2.25 4.62 -0.06
CA ARG A 61 -2.61 5.79 -0.86
C ARG A 61 -3.83 6.52 -0.30
N ALA A 62 -4.83 5.79 0.18
CA ALA A 62 -6.00 6.37 0.83
C ALA A 62 -5.60 7.14 2.11
N GLN A 63 -4.67 6.60 2.90
CA GLN A 63 -4.14 7.26 4.09
C GLN A 63 -3.35 8.52 3.74
N GLU A 64 -2.45 8.46 2.76
CA GLU A 64 -1.69 9.62 2.28
C GLU A 64 -2.61 10.76 1.79
N LEU A 65 -3.68 10.42 1.08
CA LEU A 65 -4.70 11.38 0.65
C LEU A 65 -5.46 11.99 1.83
N ALA A 66 -5.82 11.18 2.83
CA ALA A 66 -6.50 11.67 4.04
C ALA A 66 -5.62 12.62 4.85
N ASP A 67 -4.34 12.28 5.00
CA ASP A 67 -3.35 13.11 5.71
C ASP A 67 -3.06 14.41 4.93
N SER A 68 -2.96 14.33 3.60
CA SER A 68 -2.79 15.51 2.74
C SER A 68 -4.00 16.43 2.77
N GLN A 69 -5.21 15.88 2.88
CA GLN A 69 -6.44 16.67 3.03
C GLN A 69 -6.53 17.33 4.42
N ARG A 70 -6.14 16.62 5.48
CA ARG A 70 -6.06 17.19 6.84
C ARG A 70 -5.04 18.30 6.95
N ALA A 71 -3.89 18.17 6.30
CA ALA A 71 -2.85 19.21 6.27
C ALA A 71 -3.26 20.46 5.46
N GLN A 72 -4.26 20.34 4.59
CA GLN A 72 -4.80 21.43 3.77
C GLN A 72 -6.08 22.06 4.34
N ALA A 73 -6.61 21.58 5.48
CA ALA A 73 -7.71 22.23 6.15
C ALA A 73 -7.24 23.64 6.60
N PRO A 74 -7.81 24.74 6.06
CA PRO A 74 -7.39 26.07 6.43
C PRO A 74 -7.72 26.27 7.91
N ASP A 75 -6.75 26.77 8.67
CA ASP A 75 -7.00 27.42 9.95
C ASP A 75 -7.97 28.57 9.67
N VAL A 76 -9.27 28.31 9.88
CA VAL A 76 -10.28 29.35 9.77
C VAL A 76 -10.08 30.20 11.03
N THR A 77 -9.10 31.11 10.97
CA THR A 77 -8.95 32.17 11.95
C THR A 77 -10.20 33.03 11.83
N VAL A 78 -11.23 32.70 12.61
CA VAL A 78 -12.45 33.51 12.73
C VAL A 78 -12.00 34.86 13.29
N PRO A 79 -12.05 35.96 12.53
CA PRO A 79 -11.69 37.25 13.08
C PRO A 79 -12.69 37.61 14.19
N PRO A 80 -12.25 38.18 15.32
CA PRO A 80 -13.14 38.52 16.42
C PRO A 80 -14.19 39.54 15.95
N PRO A 81 -15.44 39.46 16.42
CA PRO A 81 -16.48 40.42 16.05
C PRO A 81 -16.06 41.82 16.50
N LEU A 82 -16.14 42.77 15.57
CA LEU A 82 -16.02 44.20 15.85
C LEU A 82 -17.14 44.59 16.80
N ASN A 83 -16.78 44.97 18.04
CA ASN A 83 -17.69 45.60 18.97
C ASN A 83 -18.07 46.97 18.39
N ASP A 84 -19.33 47.13 17.99
CA ASP A 84 -19.92 48.45 17.77
C ASP A 84 -20.16 49.12 19.13
N GLN A 85 -19.63 50.33 19.23
CA GLN A 85 -19.77 51.28 20.35
C GLN A 85 -21.20 51.80 20.47
#